data_AF-A0A956FWD0-F1
#
_entry.id   AF-A0A956FWD0-F1
#
_cell.length_a   1.000
_cell.length_b   1.000
_cell.length_c   1.000
_cell.angle_alpha   90.00
_cell.angle_beta   90.00
_cell.angle_gamma   90.00
#
_symmetry.space_group_name_H-M   'P 1'
#
loop_
_entity.id
_entity.type
_entity.pdbx_description
1 polymer ?
#
loop_
_entity_poly.entity_id
_entity_poly.type
_entity_poly.pdbx_seq_one_letter_code
_entity_poly.pdbx_strand_id
1 'polypeptide(L)' 'SELVVEGDYFFEGTTHGAIEPHCAVAQVEGNGILTVWSATQVSHYLHRELSKVLELPPHRIRVIQPP' A
#
# COMPACT_ATOMS: atom_id res chain seq x y z
N SER A 1 -43.47 -22.26 -10.74
CA SER A 1 -42.17 -21.74 -10.33
C SER A 1 -41.99 -22.05 -8.86
N GLU A 2 -40.92 -22.77 -8.55
CA GLU A 2 -40.46 -23.09 -7.20
C GLU A 2 -39.93 -21.81 -6.51
N LEU A 3 -39.87 -21.83 -5.17
CA LEU A 3 -39.65 -20.72 -4.21
C LEU A 3 -38.79 -19.53 -4.69
N VAL A 4 -39.26 -18.30 -4.40
CA VAL A 4 -38.52 -17.03 -4.56
C VAL A 4 -38.24 -16.43 -3.17
N VAL A 5 -37.01 -15.95 -2.95
CA VAL A 5 -36.60 -15.25 -1.72
C VAL A 5 -36.05 -13.87 -2.10
N GLU A 6 -36.58 -12.85 -1.45
CA GLU A 6 -36.22 -11.44 -1.68
C GLU A 6 -35.95 -10.75 -0.33
N GLY A 7 -35.08 -9.74 -0.35
CA GLY A 7 -34.75 -8.94 0.82
C GLY A 7 -33.90 -7.73 0.47
N ASP A 8 -34.03 -6.68 1.28
CA ASP A 8 -33.23 -5.47 1.19
C ASP A 8 -32.03 -5.58 2.13
N TYR A 9 -30.84 -5.33 1.59
CA TYR A 9 -29.58 -5.38 2.33
C TYR A 9 -28.84 -4.06 2.23
N PHE A 10 -28.27 -3.62 3.34
CA PHE A 10 -27.51 -2.38 3.44
C PHE A 10 -26.24 -2.59 4.25
N PHE A 11 -25.15 -1.91 3.85
CA PHE A 11 -23.86 -1.94 4.54
C PHE A 11 -23.44 -0.51 4.89
N GLU A 12 -23.26 -0.24 6.18
CA GLU A 12 -22.95 1.08 6.73
C GLU A 12 -21.55 1.62 6.36
N GLY A 13 -20.64 0.75 5.91
CA GLY A 13 -19.24 1.09 5.76
C GLY A 13 -18.48 0.95 7.08
N THR A 14 -17.30 0.36 7.03
CA THR A 14 -16.39 0.24 8.17
C THR A 14 -14.97 0.58 7.74
N THR A 15 -14.10 0.88 8.71
CA THR A 15 -12.66 1.09 8.49
C THR A 15 -11.87 -0.07 9.10
N HIS A 16 -10.65 -0.28 8.59
CA HIS A 16 -9.76 -1.36 9.05
C HIS A 16 -9.44 -1.28 10.55
N GLY A 17 -9.34 -0.07 11.11
CA GLY A 17 -9.11 0.14 12.54
C GLY A 17 -7.79 -0.43 13.06
N ALA A 18 -6.72 -0.42 12.25
CA ALA A 18 -5.40 -0.86 12.68
C ALA A 18 -4.89 -0.04 13.88
N ILE A 19 -4.29 -0.70 14.87
CA ILE A 19 -3.74 -0.05 16.07
C ILE A 19 -2.55 0.85 15.68
N GLU A 20 -1.71 0.40 14.75
CA GLU A 20 -0.67 1.22 14.14
C GLU A 20 -1.25 2.04 12.97
N PRO A 21 -1.11 3.38 12.98
CA PRO A 21 -1.52 4.21 11.85
C PRO A 21 -0.60 4.05 10.63
N HIS A 22 -1.10 4.37 9.44
CA HIS A 22 -0.27 4.39 8.24
C HIS A 22 0.91 5.36 8.40
N CYS A 23 2.12 4.87 8.14
CA CYS A 23 3.36 5.63 8.22
C CYS A 23 4.32 5.23 7.08
N ALA A 24 5.14 6.20 6.65
CA ALA A 24 6.28 5.95 5.80
C ALA A 24 7.43 6.92 6.11
N VAL A 25 8.65 6.43 6.04
CA VAL A 25 9.89 7.20 6.15
C VAL A 25 10.72 6.95 4.89
N ALA A 26 11.31 8.00 4.34
CA ALA A 26 12.12 7.91 3.13
C ALA A 26 13.49 8.56 3.34
N GLN A 27 14.52 7.94 2.75
CA GLN A 27 15.89 8.46 2.75
C GLN A 27 16.50 8.28 1.37
N VAL A 28 17.15 9.33 0.86
CA VAL A 28 18.00 9.26 -0.33
C VAL A 28 19.44 9.17 0.13
N GLU A 29 20.12 8.09 -0.24
CA GLU A 29 21.54 7.87 0.07
C GLU A 29 22.46 8.74 -0.80
N GLY A 30 23.73 8.91 -0.41
CA GLY A 30 24.70 9.68 -1.19
C GLY A 30 24.99 9.10 -2.59
N ASN A 31 24.70 7.82 -2.81
CA ASN A 31 24.76 7.17 -4.13
C ASN A 31 23.50 7.44 -4.98
N GLY A 32 22.47 8.09 -4.44
CA GLY A 32 21.20 8.40 -5.08
C GLY A 32 20.15 7.28 -5.08
N ILE A 33 20.32 6.24 -4.26
CA ILE A 33 19.29 5.22 -4.01
C ILE A 33 18.25 5.79 -3.03
N LEU A 34 16.97 5.67 -3.38
CA LEU A 34 15.84 5.97 -2.52
C LEU A 34 15.44 4.72 -1.73
N THR A 35 15.58 4.76 -0.41
CA THR A 35 15.03 3.74 0.49
C THR A 35 13.76 4.27 1.16
N VAL A 36 12.67 3.50 1.10
CA VAL A 36 11.39 3.81 1.75
C VAL A 36 11.02 2.69 2.71
N TRP A 37 10.85 3.02 3.98
CA TRP A 37 10.21 2.17 4.98
C TRP A 37 8.75 2.55 5.06
N SER A 38 7.84 1.58 4.93
CA SER A 38 6.41 1.86 4.98
C SER A 38 5.65 0.69 5.61
N ALA A 39 4.62 1.00 6.42
CA ALA A 39 3.64 0.04 6.95
C ALA A 39 2.71 -0.50 5.83
N THR A 40 3.28 -0.92 4.70
CA THR A 40 2.56 -1.42 3.54
C THR A 40 2.47 -2.94 3.57
N GLN A 41 1.33 -3.48 3.16
CA GLN A 41 1.15 -4.93 2.95
C GLN A 41 1.58 -5.38 1.54
N VAL A 42 1.99 -4.44 0.68
CA VAL A 42 2.19 -4.66 -0.76
C VAL A 42 3.47 -4.00 -1.28
N SER A 43 4.60 -4.32 -0.66
CA SER A 43 5.91 -3.68 -0.92
C SER A 43 6.34 -3.68 -2.40
N HIS A 44 6.10 -4.78 -3.13
CA HIS A 44 6.43 -4.86 -4.57
C HIS A 44 5.58 -3.92 -5.44
N TYR A 45 4.28 -3.79 -5.12
CA TYR A 45 3.41 -2.86 -5.84
C TYR A 45 3.77 -1.41 -5.52
N LEU A 46 4.05 -1.10 -4.25
CA LEU A 46 4.53 0.22 -3.85
C LEU A 46 5.82 0.58 -4.59
N HIS A 47 6.78 -0.34 -4.68
CA HIS A 47 8.02 -0.15 -5.43
C HIS A 47 7.77 0.21 -6.90
N ARG A 48 6.86 -0.50 -7.56
CA ARG A 48 6.47 -0.23 -8.95
C ARG A 48 5.82 1.14 -9.11
N GLU A 49 4.90 1.51 -8.23
CA GLU A 49 4.22 2.80 -8.32
C GLU A 49 5.16 3.97 -7.97
N LEU A 50 6.10 3.79 -7.04
CA LEU A 50 7.16 4.77 -6.77
C LEU A 50 8.05 4.98 -7.99
N SER A 51 8.45 3.92 -8.70
CA SER A 51 9.25 4.03 -9.93
C SER A 51 8.54 4.82 -11.01
N LYS A 52 7.23 4.59 -11.18
CA LYS A 52 6.42 5.32 -12.16
C LYS A 52 6.23 6.80 -11.78
N VAL A 53 5.81 7.07 -10.55
CA VAL A 53 5.43 8.43 -10.11
C VAL A 53 6.65 9.33 -9.94
N LEU A 54 7.78 8.77 -9.50
CA LEU A 54 9.03 9.53 -9.30
C LEU A 54 9.94 9.52 -10.53
N GLU A 55 9.53 8.82 -11.61
CA GLU A 55 10.32 8.66 -12.84
C GLU A 55 11.75 8.13 -12.60
N LEU A 56 11.93 7.35 -11.53
CA LEU A 56 13.20 6.72 -11.18
C LEU A 56 13.25 5.30 -11.72
N PRO A 57 14.38 4.83 -12.26
CA PRO A 57 14.49 3.45 -12.69
C PRO A 57 14.38 2.51 -11.47
N PRO A 58 13.74 1.34 -11.59
CA PRO A 58 13.41 0.48 -10.45
C PRO A 58 14.61 0.09 -9.57
N HIS A 59 15.80 -0.05 -10.17
CA HIS A 59 17.03 -0.40 -9.45
C HIS A 59 17.57 0.72 -8.54
N ARG A 60 17.00 1.93 -8.60
CA ARG A 60 17.32 3.07 -7.72
C ARG A 60 16.38 3.20 -6.53
N ILE A 61 15.39 2.30 -6.40
CA ILE A 61 14.39 2.35 -5.33
C ILE A 61 14.46 1.05 -4.54
N ARG A 62 14.41 1.17 -3.21
CA ARG A 62 14.30 0.07 -2.27
C ARG A 62 13.10 0.32 -1.36
N VAL A 63 12.17 -0.62 -1.31
CA VAL A 63 11.03 -0.58 -0.38
C VAL A 63 11.24 -1.65 0.69
N ILE A 64 11.13 -1.25 1.95
CA ILE A 64 11.26 -2.12 3.12
C ILE A 64 9.95 -2.07 3.89
N GLN A 65 9.34 -3.23 4.11
CA GLN A 65 8.28 -3.40 5.09
C GLN A 65 8.94 -3.70 6.44
N PRO A 66 8.84 -2.80 7.44
CA PRO A 66 9.31 -3.08 8.79
C PRO A 66 8.42 -4.12 9.50
N PRO A 67 8.89 -4.70 10.62
CA PRO A 67 8.13 -5.68 11.40
C PRO A 67 6.78 -5.17 11.89
#